data_AF-A0A2E9LS39-F1
#
_entry.id   AF-A0A2E9LS39-F1
#
_cell.length_a   1.000
_cell.length_b   1.000
_cell.length_c   1.000
_cell.angle_alpha   90.00
_cell.angle_beta   90.00
_cell.angle_gamma   90.00
#
_symmetry.space_group_name_H-M   'P 1'
#
loop_
_entity.id
_entity.type
_entity.pdbx_description
1 polymer ?
#
loop_
_entity_poly.entity_id
_entity_poly.type
_entity_poly.pdbx_seq_one_letter_code
_entity_poly.pdbx_strand_id
1 'polypeptide(L)' 'MTKADLVEQVTEAIGPGITKKDSAMVVDGFLNAVKLALSKGDNIEIRGFGSFS' A
#
# COMPACT_ATOMS: atom_id res chain seq x y z
N MET A 1 2.18 -13.38 3.87
CA MET A 1 1.38 -12.46 3.04
C MET A 1 2.25 -11.99 1.88
N THR A 2 1.82 -12.25 0.66
CA THR A 2 2.44 -11.78 -0.58
C THR A 2 1.81 -10.46 -1.02
N LYS A 3 2.38 -9.79 -2.03
CA LYS A 3 1.71 -8.63 -2.66
C LYS A 3 0.34 -9.00 -3.23
N ALA A 4 0.21 -10.19 -3.82
CA ALA A 4 -1.07 -10.63 -4.38
C ALA A 4 -2.13 -10.76 -3.28
N ASP A 5 -1.76 -11.33 -2.12
CA ASP A 5 -2.64 -11.42 -0.95
C ASP A 5 -3.07 -10.03 -0.47
N LEU A 6 -2.15 -9.05 -0.47
CA LEU A 6 -2.44 -7.67 -0.09
C LEU A 6 -3.42 -7.01 -1.07
N VAL A 7 -3.25 -7.23 -2.37
CA VAL A 7 -4.17 -6.72 -3.41
C VAL A 7 -5.57 -7.31 -3.25
N GLU A 8 -5.66 -8.61 -2.93
CA GLU A 8 -6.92 -9.29 -2.60
C GLU A 8 -7.63 -8.58 -1.43
N GLN A 9 -6.93 -8.44 -0.30
CA GLN A 9 -7.47 -7.82 0.91
C GLN A 9 -7.89 -6.36 0.71
N VAL A 10 -7.11 -5.58 -0.05
CA VAL A 10 -7.45 -4.18 -0.36
C VAL A 10 -8.69 -4.11 -1.26
N THR A 11 -8.81 -5.01 -2.24
CA THR A 11 -10.01 -5.08 -3.11
C THR A 11 -11.27 -5.39 -2.30
N GLU A 12 -11.18 -6.39 -1.42
CA GLU A 12 -12.29 -6.77 -0.53
C GLU A 12 -12.66 -5.65 0.44
N ALA A 13 -11.68 -4.95 1.00
CA ALA A 13 -11.91 -3.88 1.96
C ALA A 13 -12.57 -2.63 1.35
N ILE A 14 -12.25 -2.29 0.09
CA ILE A 14 -12.88 -1.14 -0.59
C ILE A 14 -14.30 -1.49 -1.05
N GLY A 15 -14.52 -2.74 -1.46
CA GLY A 15 -15.85 -3.24 -1.81
C GLY A 15 -16.25 -3.01 -3.27
N PRO A 16 -17.56 -3.08 -3.58
CA PRO A 16 -18.06 -3.11 -4.95
C PRO A 16 -17.66 -1.87 -5.77
N GLY A 17 -17.35 -2.07 -7.05
CA GLY A 17 -17.01 -0.98 -7.98
C GLY A 17 -15.50 -0.74 -8.15
N ILE A 18 -14.65 -1.44 -7.39
CA ILE A 18 -13.20 -1.50 -7.61
C ILE A 18 -12.81 -2.83 -8.24
N THR A 19 -11.92 -2.76 -9.24
CA THR A 19 -11.35 -3.97 -9.84
C THR A 19 -10.06 -4.38 -9.13
N LYS A 20 -9.71 -5.67 -9.20
CA LYS A 20 -8.41 -6.18 -8.70
C LYS A 20 -7.22 -5.46 -9.35
N LYS A 21 -7.37 -4.99 -10.61
CA LYS A 21 -6.36 -4.21 -11.31
C LYS A 21 -6.17 -2.83 -10.68
N ASP A 22 -7.25 -2.14 -10.32
CA ASP A 22 -7.17 -0.83 -9.68
C ASP A 22 -6.50 -0.96 -8.31
N SER A 23 -6.89 -1.95 -7.51
CA SER A 23 -6.24 -2.27 -6.24
C SER A 23 -4.74 -2.57 -6.40
N ALA A 24 -4.35 -3.32 -7.43
CA ALA A 24 -2.95 -3.60 -7.72
C ALA A 24 -2.15 -2.32 -7.99
N MET A 25 -2.72 -1.40 -8.79
CA MET A 25 -2.10 -0.10 -9.09
C MET A 25 -1.96 0.77 -7.82
N VAL A 26 -2.96 0.77 -6.95
CA VAL A 26 -2.92 1.52 -5.68
C VAL A 26 -1.85 0.95 -4.75
N VAL A 27 -1.80 -0.37 -4.57
CA VAL A 27 -0.79 -1.04 -3.73
C VAL A 27 0.62 -0.76 -4.26
N ASP A 28 0.83 -0.84 -5.57
CA ASP A 28 2.12 -0.52 -6.19
C ASP A 28 2.52 0.95 -5.98
N GLY A 29 1.60 1.87 -6.20
CA GLY A 29 1.84 3.30 -5.99
C GLY A 29 2.21 3.59 -4.53
N PHE A 30 1.47 3.01 -3.58
CA PHE A 30 1.73 3.15 -2.16
C PHE A 30 3.10 2.60 -1.77
N LEU A 31 3.42 1.36 -2.13
CA LEU A 31 4.72 0.75 -1.81
C LEU A 31 5.88 1.53 -2.43
N ASN A 32 5.71 2.04 -3.66
CA ASN A 32 6.74 2.85 -4.31
C ASN A 32 6.94 4.19 -3.60
N ALA A 33 5.86 4.86 -3.17
CA ALA A 33 5.95 6.11 -2.42
C ALA A 33 6.68 5.90 -1.08
N VAL A 34 6.33 4.84 -0.34
CA VAL A 34 7.00 4.45 0.90
C VAL A 34 8.49 4.20 0.67
N LYS A 35 8.83 3.38 -0.33
CA LYS A 35 10.21 3.08 -0.70
C LYS A 35 11.01 4.35 -1.03
N LEU A 36 10.42 5.27 -1.80
CA LEU A 36 11.10 6.50 -2.21
C LEU A 36 11.38 7.44 -1.03
N ALA A 37 10.41 7.62 -0.12
CA ALA A 37 10.61 8.42 1.07
C ALA A 37 11.72 7.83 1.97
N LEU A 38 11.67 6.53 2.26
CA LEU A 38 12.71 5.86 3.06
C LEU A 38 14.09 5.95 2.39
N SER A 39 14.16 5.83 1.06
CA SER A 39 15.44 5.96 0.34
C SER A 39 16.10 7.34 0.44
N LYS A 40 15.32 8.37 0.79
CA LYS A 40 15.79 9.74 1.03
C LYS A 40 16.16 10.00 2.50
N GLY A 41 15.90 9.03 3.38
CA GLY A 41 15.99 9.21 4.83
C GLY A 41 14.79 9.95 5.43
N ASP A 42 13.69 10.06 4.69
CA ASP A 42 12.46 10.66 5.21
C ASP A 42 11.76 9.66 6.15
N ASN A 43 11.35 10.13 7.32
CA ASN A 43 10.52 9.34 8.23
C ASN A 43 9.06 9.33 7.76
N ILE A 44 8.44 8.16 7.79
CA ILE A 44 7.03 7.98 7.46
C ILE A 44 6.28 7.52 8.71
N GLU A 45 5.25 8.25 9.09
CA GLU A 45 4.33 7.86 10.17
C GLU A 45 2.96 7.51 9.59
N ILE A 46 2.50 6.29 9.86
CA ILE A 46 1.16 5.82 9.52
C ILE A 46 0.43 5.53 10.83
N ARG A 47 -0.44 6.46 11.24
CA ARG A 47 -1.18 6.36 12.51
C ARG A 47 -1.96 5.06 12.59
N GLY A 48 -1.84 4.38 13.73
CA GLY A 48 -2.48 3.08 13.98
C GLY A 48 -1.78 1.89 13.32
N PHE A 49 -0.70 2.10 12.58
CA PHE A 49 0.11 1.04 11.97
C PHE A 49 1.55 1.06 12.47
N GLY A 50 2.21 2.22 12.41
CA GLY A 50 3.57 2.39 12.91
C GLY A 50 4.34 3.50 12.20
N SER A 51 5.62 3.59 12.52
CA SER A 51 6.56 4.54 11.92
C SER A 51 7.71 3.78 11.27
N PHE A 52 8.21 4.32 10.15
CA PHE A 52 9.28 3.76 9.34
C PHE A 52 10.35 4.83 9.09
N SER A 53 11.62 4.44 9.18
CA SER A 53 12.80 5.29 9.01
C SER A 53 13.92 4.51 8.34
#